data_AF-A0A382PVS0-F1
#
_entry.id   AF-A0A382PVS0-F1
#
_cell.length_a   1.000
_cell.length_b   1.000
_cell.length_c   1.000
_cell.angle_alpha   90.00
_cell.angle_beta   90.00
_cell.angle_gamma   90.00
#
_symmetry.space_group_name_H-M   'P 1'
#
loop_
_entity.id
_entity.type
_entity.pdbx_description
1 polymer ?
#
loop_
_entity_poly.entity_id
_entity_poly.type
_entity_poly.pdbx_seq_one_letter_code
_entity_poly.pdbx_strand_id
1 'polypeptide(L)' 'MSNLIVAETILKTLGGNKFRMMTGAKNLAGDENSLSMRIGRNSSNSNYLKITLNSLDTYDMKFCKLTRKFEEKSVTEY' A
#
# COMPACT_ATOMS: atom_id res chain seq x y z
N MET A 1 2.24 -19.79 9.78
CA MET A 1 2.87 -18.85 8.85
C MET A 1 1.77 -18.03 8.21
N SER A 2 1.82 -16.71 8.30
CA SER A 2 0.92 -15.86 7.53
C SER A 2 1.15 -16.09 6.04
N ASN A 3 0.09 -16.25 5.26
CA ASN A 3 0.18 -16.41 3.82
C ASN A 3 0.42 -15.03 3.19
N LEU A 4 1.67 -14.73 2.81
CA LEU A 4 2.04 -13.43 2.26
C LEU A 4 2.08 -13.42 0.71
N ILE A 5 1.59 -14.48 0.06
CA ILE A 5 1.65 -14.63 -1.41
C ILE A 5 0.97 -13.45 -2.11
N VAL A 6 -0.19 -13.00 -1.60
CA VAL A 6 -0.92 -11.86 -2.18
C VAL A 6 -0.10 -10.57 -2.04
N ALA A 7 0.44 -10.28 -0.85
CA ALA A 7 1.26 -9.10 -0.61
C ALA A 7 2.52 -9.08 -1.49
N GLU A 8 3.21 -10.21 -1.64
CA GLU A 8 4.36 -10.37 -2.53
C GLU A 8 3.99 -10.18 -3.99
N THR A 9 2.84 -10.72 -4.41
CA THR A 9 2.30 -10.57 -5.76
C THR A 9 1.98 -9.10 -6.06
N ILE A 10 1.30 -8.40 -5.14
CA ILE A 10 1.04 -6.96 -5.28
C ILE A 10 2.35 -6.20 -5.45
N LEU A 11 3.33 -6.43 -4.57
CA LEU A 11 4.62 -5.74 -4.65
C LEU A 11 5.32 -6.01 -5.98
N LYS A 12 5.32 -7.25 -6.45
CA LYS A 12 5.92 -7.63 -7.74
C LYS A 12 5.22 -6.95 -8.91
N THR A 13 3.89 -6.94 -8.94
CA THR A 13 3.09 -6.27 -9.99
C THR A 13 3.35 -4.77 -10.05
N LEU A 14 3.54 -4.12 -8.89
CA LEU A 14 3.92 -2.71 -8.83
C LEU A 14 5.34 -2.43 -9.37
N GLY A 15 6.19 -3.45 -9.53
CA GLY A 15 7.58 -3.31 -9.97
C GLY A 15 8.63 -3.62 -8.89
N GLY A 16 8.22 -4.18 -7.76
CA GLY A 16 9.11 -4.70 -6.72
C GLY A 16 10.02 -3.65 -6.10
N ASN A 17 11.32 -3.97 -6.02
CA ASN A 17 12.32 -3.03 -5.49
C ASN A 17 12.39 -1.71 -6.30
N LYS A 18 12.14 -1.74 -7.62
CA LYS A 18 12.16 -0.51 -8.44
C LYS A 18 11.05 0.44 -8.02
N PHE A 19 9.84 -0.08 -7.81
CA PHE A 19 8.72 0.69 -7.27
C PHE A 19 9.08 1.35 -5.94
N ARG A 20 9.70 0.58 -5.04
CA ARG A 20 10.09 1.06 -3.71
C ARG A 20 11.08 2.20 -3.78
N MET A 21 12.04 2.14 -4.70
CA MET A 21 13.01 3.21 -4.97
C MET A 21 12.36 4.45 -5.58
N MET A 22 11.47 4.29 -6.56
CA MET A 22 10.81 5.40 -7.27
C MET A 22 9.82 6.16 -6.40
N THR A 23 9.09 5.45 -5.53
CA THR A 23 8.04 6.03 -4.69
C THR A 23 8.53 6.42 -3.30
N GLY A 24 9.78 6.08 -2.95
CA GLY A 24 10.29 6.23 -1.58
C GLY A 24 9.50 5.40 -0.56
N ALA A 25 8.91 4.29 -1.00
CA ALA A 25 8.08 3.47 -0.13
C ALA A 25 8.91 2.79 0.97
N LYS A 26 8.37 2.75 2.18
CA LYS A 26 9.03 2.21 3.37
C LYS A 26 8.03 1.62 4.34
N ASN A 27 8.52 0.84 5.31
CA ASN A 27 7.70 0.14 6.31
C ASN A 27 6.59 -0.67 5.63
N LEU A 28 6.97 -1.50 4.65
CA LEU A 28 6.03 -2.38 3.96
C LEU A 28 5.55 -3.44 4.95
N ALA A 29 4.24 -3.64 5.02
CA ALA A 29 3.60 -4.68 5.81
C ALA A 29 2.54 -5.37 4.94
N GLY A 30 2.69 -6.68 4.78
CA GLY A 30 1.71 -7.52 4.10
C GLY A 30 0.85 -8.29 5.10
N ASP A 31 -0.40 -8.51 4.73
CA ASP A 31 -1.29 -9.47 5.37
C ASP A 31 -1.76 -10.50 4.32
N GLU A 32 -2.80 -11.27 4.63
CA GLU A 32 -3.28 -12.38 3.79
C GLU A 32 -3.83 -11.95 2.43
N ASN A 33 -4.31 -10.70 2.32
CA ASN A 33 -4.94 -10.20 1.10
C ASN A 33 -4.52 -8.78 0.72
N SER A 34 -3.56 -8.17 1.42
CA SER A 34 -3.22 -6.76 1.23
C SER A 34 -1.73 -6.48 1.42
N LEU A 35 -1.30 -5.36 0.83
CA LEU A 35 0.00 -4.76 1.02
C LEU A 35 -0.19 -3.31 1.44
N SER A 36 0.47 -2.93 2.53
CA SER A 36 0.44 -1.56 3.04
C SER A 36 1.85 -1.00 3.20
N MET A 37 1.98 0.32 3.05
CA MET A 37 3.27 0.99 3.14
C MET A 37 3.14 2.49 3.37
N ARG A 38 4.19 3.09 3.92
CA ARG A 38 4.41 4.54 3.81
C ARG A 38 4.98 4.86 2.43
N ILE A 39 4.57 5.97 1.84
CA ILE A 39 5.06 6.44 0.54
C ILE A 39 5.65 7.85 0.66
N GLY A 40 6.57 8.17 -0.25
CA GLY A 40 7.16 9.50 -0.39
C GLY A 40 6.17 10.53 -0.95
N ARG A 41 6.64 11.77 -1.15
CA ARG A 41 5.82 12.86 -1.69
C ARG A 41 5.30 12.49 -3.09
N ASN A 42 4.01 12.69 -3.30
CA ASN A 42 3.29 12.32 -4.52
C ASN A 42 2.13 13.31 -4.76
N SER A 43 1.42 13.15 -5.88
CA SER A 43 0.32 14.01 -6.29
C SER A 43 -0.94 13.90 -5.43
N SER A 44 -1.19 12.76 -4.77
CA SER A 44 -2.34 12.60 -3.87
C SER A 44 -2.12 13.26 -2.50
N ASN A 45 -0.92 13.80 -2.23
CA ASN A 45 -0.54 14.38 -0.93
C ASN A 45 -0.67 13.38 0.24
N SER A 46 -0.83 12.09 -0.04
CA SER A 46 -0.90 11.02 0.95
C SER A 46 0.50 10.56 1.35
N ASN A 47 0.63 10.00 2.55
CA ASN A 47 1.90 9.45 3.03
C ASN A 47 1.81 7.93 3.32
N TYR A 48 0.66 7.35 3.03
CA TYR A 48 0.33 5.95 3.25
C TYR A 48 -0.53 5.43 2.10
N LEU A 49 -0.27 4.20 1.70
CA LEU A 49 -0.98 3.44 0.70
C LEU A 49 -1.27 2.05 1.25
N LYS A 50 -2.53 1.61 1.15
CA LYS A 50 -2.95 0.22 1.34
C LYS A 50 -3.61 -0.28 0.06
N ILE A 51 -3.21 -1.45 -0.40
CA ILE A 51 -3.75 -2.12 -1.59
C ILE A 51 -4.30 -3.45 -1.13
N THR A 52 -5.58 -3.71 -1.35
CA THR A 52 -6.28 -4.91 -0.87
C THR A 52 -6.87 -5.66 -2.05
N LEU A 53 -6.60 -6.96 -2.16
CA LEU A 53 -7.26 -7.85 -3.11
C LEU A 53 -8.71 -8.04 -2.65
N ASN A 54 -9.66 -7.70 -3.51
CA ASN A 54 -11.09 -7.81 -3.24
C ASN A 54 -11.68 -9.10 -3.85
N SER A 55 -12.97 -9.34 -3.62
CA SER A 55 -13.67 -10.54 -4.11
C SER A 55 -13.91 -10.57 -5.62
N LEU A 56 -13.66 -9.47 -6.33
CA LEU A 56 -13.78 -9.35 -7.78
C LEU A 56 -12.44 -9.66 -8.50
N ASP A 57 -11.45 -10.17 -7.77
CA ASP A 57 -10.09 -10.42 -8.26
C ASP A 57 -9.41 -9.14 -8.80
N THR A 58 -9.77 -7.99 -8.24
CA THR A 58 -9.14 -6.70 -8.47
C THR A 58 -8.60 -6.12 -7.17
N TYR A 59 -7.98 -4.94 -7.23
CA TYR A 59 -7.37 -4.31 -6.06
C TYR A 59 -8.06 -3.00 -5.71
N ASP A 60 -8.47 -2.86 -4.45
CA ASP A 60 -8.89 -1.59 -3.87
C ASP A 60 -7.67 -0.83 -3.35
N MET A 61 -7.50 0.43 -3.76
CA MET A 61 -6.37 1.25 -3.35
C MET A 61 -6.81 2.39 -2.42
N LYS A 62 -6.32 2.37 -1.19
CA LYS A 62 -6.57 3.43 -0.19
C LYS A 62 -5.33 4.29 0.01
N PHE A 63 -5.45 5.57 -0.32
CA PHE A 63 -4.46 6.61 -0.03
C PHE A 63 -4.91 7.46 1.15
N CYS A 64 -4.03 7.71 2.12
CA CYS A 64 -4.35 8.61 3.22
C CYS A 64 -3.10 9.29 3.84
N LYS A 65 -3.34 10.30 4.67
CA LYS A 65 -2.36 10.82 5.63
C LYS A 65 -2.49 10.08 6.94
N LEU A 66 -1.61 9.11 7.15
CA LEU A 66 -1.49 8.40 8.42
C LEU A 66 -0.66 9.24 9.41
N THR A 67 -1.25 9.62 10.54
CA THR A 67 -0.57 10.42 11.58
C THR A 67 0.33 9.55 12.47
N ARG A 68 1.04 10.16 13.42
CA ARG A 68 1.83 9.42 14.44
C ARG A 68 0.94 8.68 15.45
N LYS A 69 -0.31 9.11 15.60
CA LYS A 69 -1.32 8.46 16.46
C LYS A 69 -2.12 7.39 15.70
N PHE A 70 -1.65 6.99 14.51
CA PHE A 70 -2.33 6.03 13.63
C PHE A 70 -3.72 6.48 13.15
N GLU A 71 -4.00 7.78 13.20
CA GLU A 71 -5.22 8.33 12.59
C GLU A 71 -5.03 8.41 11.08
N GLU A 72 -6.02 7.93 10.32
CA GLU A 72 -6.09 8.12 8.88
C GLU A 72 -6.85 9.41 8.57
N LYS A 73 -6.24 10.33 7.82
CA LYS A 73 -6.84 11.60 7.39
C LYS A 73 -6.80 11.72 5.87
N SER A 74 -7.71 12.51 5.30
CA SER A 74 -7.75 12.76 3.85
C SER A 74 -7.72 11.46 3.05
N VAL A 75 -8.63 10.54 3.41
CA VAL A 75 -8.73 9.22 2.78
C VAL A 75 -9.28 9.38 1.36
N THR A 76 -8.67 8.68 0.42
CA THR A 76 -9.13 8.58 -0.97
C THR A 76 -8.99 7.14 -1.41
N GLU A 77 -10.04 6.58 -1.98
CA GLU A 77 -10.15 5.18 -2.39
C GLU A 77 -10.40 5.10 -3.90
N TYR A 78 -9.82 4.09 -4.54
CA TYR A 78 -9.91 3.79 -5.96
C TYR A 78 -10.16 2.30 -6.18
#